data_AF-A0A9P0APN0-F1
#
_entry.id   AF-A0A9P0APN0-F1
#
_cell.length_a   1.000
_cell.length_b   1.000
_cell.length_c   1.000
_cell.angle_alpha   90.00
_cell.angle_beta   90.00
_cell.angle_gamma   90.00
#
_symmetry.space_group_name_H-M   'P 1'
#
loop_
_entity.id
_entity.type
_entity.pdbx_description
1 polymer ?
#
loop_
_entity_poly.entity_id
_entity_poly.type
_entity_poly.pdbx_seq_one_letter_code
_entity_poly.pdbx_strand_id
1 'polypeptide(L)'
;MDPITRQCLETSVEAIIDAGVNPKSLDGTNTAVYANYDFTEMEVMFSEFRRDKVLAGIERCLRANRLSFCLNLHAQGYARSDGCVAVFLQKEEDAFRNWATLMGAEDKFFKIGRKNYMSFDTENAKNVLKSIYTKCQVDPSKVGYLEADGYGVQERDKKEIEVIREVFCKNRSSPLVLGSVKSNVGHLESASAGVSLIKAILALSKSKVPPTINIDSPLPTLTEAPELQASTAFLHRGFFPRNVLQNFRKPEQLINI
;
A
#
# COMPACT_ATOMS: atom_id res chain seq x y z
N MET A 1 26.91 -4.32 9.07
CA MET A 1 25.71 -3.50 8.80
C MET A 1 24.66 -4.40 8.19
N ASP A 2 23.46 -4.39 8.77
CA ASP A 2 22.31 -5.17 8.30
C ASP A 2 22.02 -4.91 6.81
N PRO A 3 21.79 -5.94 5.97
CA PRO A 3 21.34 -5.77 4.59
C PRO A 3 20.14 -4.82 4.44
N ILE A 4 19.15 -4.89 5.34
CA ILE A 4 17.96 -4.03 5.30
C ILE A 4 18.33 -2.58 5.56
N THR A 5 19.26 -2.32 6.48
CA THR A 5 19.77 -0.96 6.71
C THR A 5 20.49 -0.40 5.48
N ARG A 6 21.30 -1.22 4.79
CA ARG A 6 21.98 -0.80 3.56
C ARG A 6 20.97 -0.44 2.46
N GLN A 7 19.98 -1.31 2.25
CA GLN A 7 18.93 -1.07 1.26
C GLN A 7 18.09 0.16 1.60
N CYS A 8 17.79 0.39 2.88
CA CYS A 8 17.08 1.59 3.33
C CYS A 8 17.87 2.87 3.02
N LEU A 9 19.18 2.87 3.23
CA LEU A 9 20.05 4.01 2.90
C LEU A 9 20.04 4.30 1.40
N GLU A 10 20.25 3.28 0.57
CA GLU A 10 20.26 3.41 -0.90
C GLU A 10 18.90 3.90 -1.41
N THR A 11 17.81 3.22 -1.02
CA THR A 11 16.44 3.54 -1.46
C THR A 11 16.02 4.96 -1.03
N SER A 12 16.45 5.41 0.16
CA SER A 12 16.16 6.77 0.65
C SER A 12 16.86 7.84 -0.18
N VAL A 13 18.13 7.62 -0.52
CA VAL A 13 18.88 8.53 -1.40
C VAL A 13 18.27 8.57 -2.79
N GLU A 14 17.88 7.41 -3.33
CA GLU A 14 17.19 7.31 -4.62
C GLU A 14 15.86 8.07 -4.63
N ALA A 15 15.06 7.99 -3.56
CA ALA A 15 13.81 8.72 -3.45
C ALA A 15 14.00 10.25 -3.43
N ILE A 16 15.05 10.74 -2.76
CA ILE A 16 15.41 12.17 -2.74
C ILE A 16 15.84 12.64 -4.15
N ILE A 17 16.65 11.84 -4.83
CA ILE A 17 17.10 12.12 -6.19
C ILE A 17 15.91 12.08 -7.16
N ASP A 18 14.99 11.11 -7.05
CA ASP A 18 13.80 11.00 -7.91
C ASP A 18 12.85 12.22 -7.75
N ALA A 19 12.80 12.81 -6.54
CA ALA A 19 12.11 14.07 -6.28
C ALA A 19 12.79 15.30 -6.91
N GLY A 20 14.00 15.14 -7.47
CA GLY A 20 14.79 16.22 -8.06
C GLY A 20 15.55 17.06 -7.03
N VAL A 21 15.79 16.51 -5.83
CA VAL A 21 16.53 17.19 -4.76
C VAL A 21 17.94 16.61 -4.65
N ASN A 22 18.93 17.48 -4.46
CA ASN A 22 20.29 17.05 -4.15
C ASN A 22 20.35 16.57 -2.69
N PRO A 23 20.67 15.30 -2.40
CA PRO A 23 20.70 14.80 -1.01
C PRO A 23 21.61 15.61 -0.09
N LYS A 24 22.70 16.19 -0.62
CA LYS A 24 23.61 17.03 0.18
C LYS A 24 23.00 18.37 0.60
N SER A 25 21.99 18.86 -0.12
CA SER A 25 21.32 20.12 0.25
C SER A 25 20.39 19.99 1.45
N LEU A 26 20.17 18.76 1.95
CA LEU A 26 19.38 18.53 3.16
C LEU A 26 20.20 18.70 4.44
N ASP A 27 21.53 18.84 4.35
CA ASP A 27 22.39 19.04 5.51
C ASP A 27 22.00 20.32 6.27
N GLY A 28 21.83 20.19 7.59
CA GLY A 28 21.40 21.28 8.48
C GLY A 28 19.96 21.76 8.29
N THR A 29 19.14 21.12 7.44
CA THR A 29 17.73 21.49 7.23
C THR A 29 16.79 20.83 8.25
N ASN A 30 15.57 21.35 8.38
CA ASN A 30 14.51 20.76 9.21
C ASN A 30 13.82 19.58 8.51
N THR A 31 14.58 18.59 8.07
CA THR A 31 14.06 17.36 7.45
C THR A 31 13.94 16.26 8.51
N ALA A 32 12.73 15.72 8.67
CA ALA A 32 12.46 14.58 9.53
C ALA A 32 12.59 13.25 8.76
N VAL A 33 13.03 12.20 9.44
CA VAL A 33 13.07 10.84 8.90
C VAL A 33 12.14 9.95 9.73
N TYR A 34 11.19 9.31 9.06
CA TYR A 34 10.32 8.30 9.64
C TYR A 34 10.63 6.96 8.97
N ALA A 35 11.18 6.03 9.75
CA ALA A 35 11.53 4.70 9.27
C ALA A 35 10.76 3.66 10.07
N ASN A 36 10.18 2.69 9.38
CA ASN A 36 9.57 1.52 9.98
C ASN A 36 10.34 0.29 9.49
N TYR A 37 10.67 -0.60 10.42
CA TYR A 37 11.18 -1.93 10.13
C TYR A 37 10.49 -2.88 11.12
N ASP A 38 10.22 -4.11 10.68
CA ASP A 38 9.55 -5.09 11.54
C ASP A 38 10.55 -6.13 12.05
N PHE A 39 11.39 -6.68 11.16
CA PHE A 39 12.26 -7.79 11.51
C PHE A 39 13.47 -7.86 10.57
N THR A 40 14.62 -8.27 11.10
CA THR A 40 15.77 -8.67 10.29
C THR A 40 16.35 -10.00 10.78
N GLU A 41 16.76 -10.87 9.86
CA GLU A 41 17.35 -12.16 10.22
C GLU A 41 18.68 -12.00 10.98
N MET A 42 19.35 -10.86 10.82
CA MET A 42 20.55 -10.52 11.60
C MET A 42 20.25 -10.39 13.10
N GLU A 43 19.12 -9.79 13.49
CA GLU A 43 18.75 -9.68 14.92
C GLU A 43 18.67 -11.07 15.59
N VAL A 44 18.18 -12.07 14.86
CA VAL A 44 18.09 -13.46 15.35
C VAL A 44 19.44 -14.17 15.35
N MET A 45 20.31 -13.91 14.36
CA MET A 45 21.62 -14.55 14.28
C MET A 45 22.60 -14.09 15.37
N PHE A 46 22.46 -12.86 15.87
CA PHE A 46 23.33 -12.31 16.92
C PHE A 46 22.76 -12.43 18.35
N SER A 47 21.50 -12.84 18.49
CA SER A 47 20.93 -13.17 19.81
C SER A 47 21.15 -14.64 20.14
N GLU A 48 22.10 -14.94 21.03
CA GLU A 48 22.14 -16.25 21.68
C GLU A 48 20.83 -16.45 22.47
N PHE A 49 19.94 -17.30 21.95
CA PHE A 49 18.68 -17.76 22.58
C PHE A 49 17.63 -16.70 22.97
N ARG A 50 16.65 -16.49 22.08
CA ARG A 50 15.25 -16.70 22.45
C ARG A 50 14.56 -17.63 21.45
N ARG A 51 14.21 -18.82 21.92
CA ARG A 51 13.48 -19.88 21.19
C ARG A 51 11.99 -19.58 20.96
N ASP A 52 11.56 -18.34 21.13
CA ASP A 52 10.17 -17.97 20.96
C ASP A 52 10.00 -17.08 19.72
N LYS A 53 9.53 -17.74 18.65
CA LYS A 53 9.03 -17.21 17.36
C LYS A 53 10.10 -16.78 16.36
N VAL A 54 10.58 -17.74 15.58
CA VAL A 54 11.45 -17.47 14.43
C VAL A 54 10.59 -17.08 13.20
N LEU A 55 10.72 -15.83 12.75
CA LEU A 55 10.00 -15.24 11.61
C LEU A 55 10.90 -15.08 10.36
N ALA A 56 11.97 -15.87 10.23
CA ALA A 56 12.89 -15.93 9.08
C ALA A 56 12.32 -16.71 7.87
N GLY A 57 10.99 -16.67 7.65
CA GLY A 57 10.34 -17.49 6.61
C GLY A 57 10.38 -19.01 6.82
N ILE A 58 10.98 -19.50 7.91
CA ILE A 58 11.15 -20.93 8.22
C ILE A 58 9.94 -21.58 8.90
N GLU A 59 8.93 -20.78 9.31
CA GLU A 59 7.68 -21.30 9.87
C GLU A 59 7.03 -22.30 8.91
N ARG A 60 6.58 -23.44 9.45
CA ARG A 60 6.13 -24.59 8.65
C ARG A 60 4.96 -24.22 7.73
N CYS A 61 4.07 -23.32 8.19
CA CYS A 61 2.93 -22.83 7.41
C CYS A 61 3.33 -21.87 6.28
N LEU A 62 4.41 -21.09 6.42
CA LEU A 62 4.83 -20.14 5.37
C LEU A 62 5.33 -20.85 4.11
N ARG A 63 5.95 -22.02 4.27
CA ARG A 63 6.31 -22.89 3.13
C ARG A 63 5.08 -23.33 2.36
N ALA A 64 4.04 -23.79 3.05
CA ALA A 64 2.78 -24.17 2.44
C ALA A 64 2.09 -22.97 1.76
N ASN A 65 2.08 -21.80 2.39
CA ASN A 65 1.49 -20.58 1.84
C ASN A 65 2.24 -20.09 0.59
N ARG A 66 3.58 -20.09 0.60
CA ARG A 66 4.38 -19.71 -0.58
C ARG A 66 4.20 -20.70 -1.73
N LEU A 67 4.19 -22.00 -1.45
CA LEU A 67 3.88 -23.02 -2.47
C LEU A 67 2.47 -22.83 -3.02
N SER A 68 1.50 -22.57 -2.16
CA SER A 68 0.12 -22.29 -2.58
C SER A 68 0.04 -21.04 -3.45
N PHE A 69 0.72 -19.95 -3.07
CA PHE A 69 0.78 -18.74 -3.87
C PHE A 69 1.46 -18.96 -5.23
N CYS A 70 2.66 -19.55 -5.26
CA CYS A 70 3.41 -19.75 -6.50
C CYS A 70 2.76 -20.75 -7.46
N LEU A 71 2.06 -21.75 -6.93
CA LEU A 71 1.37 -22.79 -7.72
C LEU A 71 -0.12 -22.45 -7.95
N ASN A 72 -0.58 -21.26 -7.55
CA ASN A 72 -1.99 -20.85 -7.58
C ASN A 72 -2.94 -21.89 -6.95
N LEU A 73 -2.58 -22.47 -5.81
CA LEU A 73 -3.44 -23.34 -5.02
C LEU A 73 -4.35 -22.49 -4.13
N HIS A 74 -5.64 -22.77 -4.13
CA HIS A 74 -6.66 -21.99 -3.42
C HIS A 74 -6.74 -22.25 -1.90
N ALA A 75 -5.59 -22.36 -1.23
CA ALA A 75 -5.53 -22.45 0.22
C ALA A 75 -5.68 -21.05 0.87
N GLN A 76 -6.38 -20.97 2.00
CA GLN A 76 -6.54 -19.70 2.73
C GLN A 76 -5.20 -19.26 3.34
N GLY A 77 -4.80 -18.00 3.10
CA GLY A 77 -3.58 -17.45 3.68
C GLY A 77 -2.97 -16.34 2.83
N TYR A 78 -1.75 -15.94 3.20
CA TYR A 78 -0.96 -14.96 2.46
C TYR A 78 0.50 -15.43 2.35
N ALA A 79 1.18 -14.99 1.30
CA ALA A 79 2.61 -15.24 1.11
C ALA A 79 3.41 -14.06 1.66
N ARG A 80 4.36 -14.31 2.57
CA ARG A 80 5.30 -13.27 3.05
C ARG A 80 6.33 -12.93 1.99
N SER A 81 6.70 -11.66 1.93
CA SER A 81 7.65 -11.09 0.98
C SER A 81 8.50 -10.01 1.63
N ASP A 82 9.55 -9.60 0.94
CA ASP A 82 10.54 -8.63 1.40
C ASP A 82 10.57 -7.43 0.47
N GLY A 83 10.91 -6.26 1.01
CA GLY A 83 11.15 -5.07 0.20
C GLY A 83 11.40 -3.83 1.03
N CYS A 84 11.99 -2.83 0.37
CA CYS A 84 12.25 -1.52 0.94
C CYS A 84 11.53 -0.47 0.11
N VAL A 85 10.95 0.52 0.76
CA VAL A 85 10.28 1.65 0.11
C VAL A 85 10.68 2.92 0.82
N ALA A 86 11.06 3.92 0.05
CA ALA A 86 11.23 5.29 0.54
C ALA A 86 10.36 6.23 -0.29
N VAL A 87 9.81 7.24 0.38
CA VAL A 87 9.08 8.33 -0.23
C VAL A 87 9.62 9.64 0.32
N PHE A 88 9.81 10.63 -0.55
CA PHE A 88 10.22 11.96 -0.15
C PHE A 88 9.00 12.88 -0.18
N LEU A 89 8.65 13.44 0.98
CA LEU A 89 7.51 14.35 1.11
C LEU A 89 8.01 15.78 1.23
N GLN A 90 7.42 16.65 0.43
CA GLN A 90 7.69 18.09 0.43
C GLN A 90 6.37 18.85 0.47
N LYS A 91 6.44 20.13 0.82
CA LYS A 91 5.34 21.04 0.50
C LYS A 91 5.20 21.13 -1.01
N GLU A 92 3.97 21.22 -1.48
CA GLU A 92 3.67 21.27 -2.92
C GLU A 92 4.38 22.44 -3.62
N GLU A 93 4.46 23.60 -2.97
CA GLU A 93 5.13 24.79 -3.49
C GLU A 93 6.66 24.64 -3.65
N ASP A 94 7.28 23.77 -2.86
CA ASP A 94 8.72 23.51 -2.86
C ASP A 94 9.10 22.30 -3.73
N ALA A 95 8.10 21.54 -4.19
CA ALA A 95 8.33 20.28 -4.90
C ALA A 95 8.80 20.53 -6.33
N PHE A 96 10.04 20.15 -6.63
CA PHE A 96 10.55 20.19 -8.01
C PHE A 96 9.83 19.19 -8.91
N ARG A 97 9.55 17.99 -8.37
CA ARG A 97 8.74 16.95 -9.00
C ARG A 97 7.68 16.47 -8.02
N ASN A 98 6.42 16.48 -8.46
CA ASN A 98 5.30 15.95 -7.68
C ASN A 98 4.69 14.75 -8.40
N TRP A 99 4.63 13.60 -7.71
CA TRP A 99 4.01 12.39 -8.22
C TRP A 99 2.54 12.23 -7.82
N ALA A 100 2.19 12.72 -6.63
CA ALA A 100 0.86 12.71 -6.04
C ALA A 100 0.83 13.62 -4.80
N THR A 101 -0.32 14.24 -4.54
CA THR A 101 -0.54 15.04 -3.34
C THR A 101 -1.17 14.19 -2.23
N LEU A 102 -0.54 14.14 -1.07
CA LEU A 102 -1.09 13.49 0.12
C LEU A 102 -2.14 14.40 0.77
N MET A 103 -3.41 14.04 0.65
CA MET A 103 -4.52 14.82 1.22
C MET A 103 -4.65 14.64 2.74
N GLY A 104 -4.29 13.47 3.26
CA GLY A 104 -4.35 13.17 4.69
C GLY A 104 -3.97 11.74 5.03
N ALA A 105 -3.69 11.48 6.30
CA ALA A 105 -3.35 10.17 6.86
C ALA A 105 -3.91 10.02 8.28
N GLU A 106 -4.19 8.77 8.70
CA GLU A 106 -4.62 8.43 10.06
C GLU A 106 -3.91 7.16 10.53
N ASP A 107 -3.51 7.12 11.80
CA ASP A 107 -2.81 6.01 12.45
C ASP A 107 -3.75 5.11 13.28
N LYS A 108 -5.01 5.54 13.50
CA LYS A 108 -5.94 4.91 14.44
C LYS A 108 -6.70 3.70 13.89
N PHE A 109 -6.27 3.15 12.75
CA PHE A 109 -6.97 2.05 12.09
C PHE A 109 -7.00 0.76 12.93
N PHE A 110 -5.93 0.51 13.69
CA PHE A 110 -5.83 -0.59 14.64
C PHE A 110 -5.82 -0.04 16.05
N LYS A 111 -6.91 -0.22 16.82
CA LYS A 111 -6.90 0.08 18.25
C LYS A 111 -5.93 -0.87 18.94
N ILE A 112 -4.80 -0.32 19.39
CA ILE A 112 -3.78 -1.02 20.19
C ILE A 112 -4.44 -1.46 21.50
N GLY A 113 -4.85 -2.73 21.56
CA GLY A 113 -5.59 -3.26 22.72
C GLY A 113 -6.14 -4.68 22.54
N ARG A 114 -6.24 -5.20 21.31
CA ARG A 114 -6.63 -6.59 21.09
C ARG A 114 -5.41 -7.51 20.95
N LYS A 115 -5.41 -8.60 21.73
CA LYS A 115 -4.40 -9.68 21.70
C LYS A 115 -4.36 -10.49 20.39
N ASN A 116 -5.12 -10.13 19.36
CA ASN A 116 -5.25 -10.91 18.13
C ASN A 116 -5.12 -10.03 16.87
N TYR A 117 -3.95 -10.12 16.23
CA TYR A 117 -3.60 -9.45 14.96
C TYR A 117 -4.49 -9.89 13.77
N MET A 118 -5.28 -10.96 13.93
CA MET A 118 -6.24 -11.42 12.91
C MET A 118 -7.60 -10.73 13.02
N SER A 119 -7.86 -9.94 14.08
CA SER A 119 -9.16 -9.29 14.26
C SER A 119 -9.24 -7.99 13.47
N PHE A 120 -10.27 -7.87 12.62
CA PHE A 120 -10.59 -6.66 11.86
C PHE A 120 -11.78 -5.95 12.50
N ASP A 121 -11.56 -4.74 13.02
CA ASP A 121 -12.60 -3.91 13.65
C ASP A 121 -13.29 -3.04 12.61
N THR A 122 -14.42 -3.52 12.10
CA THR A 122 -15.16 -2.83 11.03
C THR A 122 -15.67 -1.46 11.46
N GLU A 123 -16.13 -1.32 12.70
CA GLU A 123 -16.68 -0.05 13.20
C GLU A 123 -15.58 1.00 13.36
N ASN A 124 -14.42 0.61 13.90
CA ASN A 124 -13.27 1.49 13.97
C ASN A 124 -12.78 1.92 12.58
N ALA A 125 -12.63 0.97 11.65
CA ALA A 125 -12.19 1.26 10.27
C ALA A 125 -13.12 2.26 9.58
N LYS A 126 -14.44 2.08 9.70
CA LYS A 126 -15.44 3.02 9.17
C LYS A 126 -15.31 4.41 9.76
N ASN A 127 -15.15 4.51 11.08
CA ASN A 127 -15.06 5.80 11.77
C ASN A 127 -13.78 6.55 11.39
N VAL A 128 -12.65 5.86 11.30
CA VAL A 128 -11.38 6.44 10.86
C VAL A 128 -11.48 6.94 9.42
N LEU A 129 -12.00 6.12 8.50
CA LEU A 129 -12.19 6.52 7.10
C LEU A 129 -13.15 7.71 6.97
N LYS A 130 -14.33 7.67 7.59
CA LYS A 130 -15.27 8.79 7.56
C LYS A 130 -14.64 10.08 8.13
N SER A 131 -13.87 9.96 9.21
CA SER A 131 -13.20 11.11 9.84
C SER A 131 -12.16 11.74 8.90
N ILE A 132 -11.27 10.94 8.29
CA ILE A 132 -10.22 11.50 7.43
C ILE A 132 -10.79 12.14 6.17
N TYR A 133 -11.78 11.52 5.52
CA TYR A 133 -12.41 12.10 4.34
C TYR A 133 -13.17 13.40 4.67
N THR A 134 -13.80 13.47 5.84
CA THR A 134 -14.41 14.71 6.34
C THR A 134 -13.35 15.80 6.57
N LYS A 135 -12.23 15.47 7.23
CA LYS A 135 -11.12 16.41 7.47
C LYS A 135 -10.49 16.91 6.16
N CYS A 136 -10.33 16.01 5.19
CA CYS A 136 -9.80 16.35 3.86
C CYS A 136 -10.81 17.07 2.97
N GLN A 137 -12.08 17.16 3.37
CA GLN A 137 -13.18 17.70 2.57
C GLN A 137 -13.32 17.02 1.20
N VAL A 138 -13.06 15.71 1.15
CA VAL A 138 -13.19 14.89 -0.06
C VAL A 138 -14.43 14.01 0.09
N ASP A 139 -15.32 14.06 -0.88
CA ASP A 139 -16.44 13.14 -0.97
C ASP A 139 -15.94 11.72 -1.33
N PRO A 140 -16.11 10.70 -0.47
CA PRO A 140 -15.68 9.33 -0.75
C PRO A 140 -16.28 8.77 -2.05
N SER A 141 -17.45 9.24 -2.49
CA SER A 141 -18.10 8.82 -3.73
C SER A 141 -17.29 9.18 -4.99
N LYS A 142 -16.32 10.10 -4.86
CA LYS A 142 -15.45 10.57 -5.95
C LYS A 142 -14.13 9.79 -6.09
N VAL A 143 -13.80 8.92 -5.14
CA VAL A 143 -12.55 8.14 -5.16
C VAL A 143 -12.57 7.15 -6.33
N GLY A 144 -11.80 7.36 -7.39
CA GLY A 144 -11.84 6.48 -8.57
C GLY A 144 -11.20 5.09 -8.38
N TYR A 145 -10.20 5.01 -7.50
CA TYR A 145 -9.41 3.81 -7.24
C TYR A 145 -9.12 3.67 -5.75
N LEU A 146 -9.24 2.45 -5.23
CA LEU A 146 -8.84 2.08 -3.88
C LEU A 146 -7.87 0.91 -3.91
N GLU A 147 -6.67 1.15 -3.39
CA GLU A 147 -5.69 0.11 -3.08
C GLU A 147 -6.03 -0.46 -1.70
N ALA A 148 -6.60 -1.66 -1.69
CA ALA A 148 -7.03 -2.36 -0.49
C ALA A 148 -5.84 -3.00 0.24
N ASP A 149 -6.07 -3.37 1.51
CA ASP A 149 -5.19 -4.28 2.22
C ASP A 149 -5.16 -5.63 1.50
N GLY A 150 -6.34 -6.24 1.28
CA GLY A 150 -6.50 -7.46 0.49
C GLY A 150 -5.61 -8.59 1.01
N TYR A 151 -5.88 -9.00 2.25
CA TYR A 151 -4.98 -9.87 3.01
C TYR A 151 -4.99 -11.32 2.49
N GLY A 152 -6.02 -11.74 1.75
CA GLY A 152 -6.15 -13.10 1.22
C GLY A 152 -6.79 -14.08 2.21
N VAL A 153 -7.35 -13.57 3.31
CA VAL A 153 -8.12 -14.36 4.28
C VAL A 153 -9.59 -14.01 4.10
N GLN A 154 -10.38 -14.96 3.59
CA GLN A 154 -11.76 -14.75 3.16
C GLN A 154 -12.62 -13.98 4.18
N GLU A 155 -12.59 -14.37 5.45
CA GLU A 155 -13.37 -13.70 6.52
C GLU A 155 -12.92 -12.25 6.80
N ARG A 156 -11.62 -11.95 6.62
CA ARG A 156 -11.08 -10.59 6.77
C ARG A 156 -11.39 -9.76 5.55
N ASP A 157 -11.16 -10.29 4.35
CA ASP A 157 -11.41 -9.61 3.08
C ASP A 157 -12.91 -9.30 2.92
N LYS A 158 -13.80 -10.19 3.39
CA LYS A 158 -15.25 -9.93 3.45
C LYS A 158 -15.56 -8.68 4.27
N LYS A 159 -15.01 -8.57 5.48
CA LYS A 159 -15.20 -7.43 6.37
C LYS A 159 -14.59 -6.14 5.80
N GLU A 160 -13.44 -6.25 5.15
CA GLU A 160 -12.82 -5.12 4.45
C GLU A 160 -13.73 -4.60 3.34
N ILE A 161 -14.26 -5.49 2.49
CA ILE A 161 -15.21 -5.14 1.43
C ILE A 161 -16.48 -4.48 1.99
N GLU A 162 -17.04 -5.00 3.09
CA GLU A 162 -18.20 -4.40 3.76
C GLU A 162 -17.94 -2.94 4.19
N VAL A 163 -16.76 -2.68 4.80
CA VAL A 163 -16.36 -1.32 5.17
C VAL A 163 -16.21 -0.43 3.95
N ILE A 164 -15.56 -0.92 2.88
CA ILE A 164 -15.38 -0.18 1.64
C ILE A 164 -16.73 0.20 1.03
N ARG A 165 -17.67 -0.74 0.97
CA ARG A 165 -19.02 -0.49 0.43
C ARG A 165 -19.75 0.58 1.24
N GLU A 166 -19.73 0.50 2.56
CA GLU A 166 -20.46 1.45 3.40
C GLU A 166 -19.88 2.88 3.31
N VAL A 167 -18.56 3.01 3.20
CA VAL A 167 -17.88 4.32 3.19
C VAL A 167 -17.86 4.94 1.79
N PHE A 168 -17.48 4.18 0.77
CA PHE A 168 -17.19 4.72 -0.55
C PHE A 168 -18.34 4.55 -1.55
N CYS A 169 -19.22 3.56 -1.36
CA CYS A 169 -20.13 3.13 -2.42
C CYS A 169 -21.52 3.75 -2.43
N LYS A 170 -21.80 4.67 -1.50
CA LYS A 170 -23.07 5.39 -1.48
C LYS A 170 -23.11 6.43 -2.61
N ASN A 171 -24.21 6.44 -3.36
CA ASN A 171 -24.55 7.47 -4.37
C ASN A 171 -23.48 7.72 -5.45
N ARG A 172 -22.74 6.68 -5.85
CA ARG A 172 -21.72 6.80 -6.89
C ARG A 172 -22.34 6.77 -8.28
N SER A 173 -21.76 7.53 -9.22
CA SER A 173 -22.11 7.48 -10.65
C SER A 173 -21.38 6.39 -11.41
N SER A 174 -20.31 5.84 -10.85
CA SER A 174 -19.50 4.78 -11.45
C SER A 174 -18.95 3.84 -10.38
N PRO A 175 -18.70 2.56 -10.72
CA PRO A 175 -18.09 1.62 -9.79
C PRO A 175 -16.74 2.13 -9.26
N LEU A 176 -16.44 1.83 -8.00
CA LEU A 176 -15.12 2.03 -7.41
C LEU A 176 -14.19 0.92 -7.91
N VAL A 177 -13.06 1.29 -8.51
CA VAL A 177 -12.04 0.31 -8.89
C VAL A 177 -11.27 -0.13 -7.64
N LEU A 178 -11.18 -1.43 -7.43
CA LEU A 178 -10.52 -2.06 -6.28
C LEU A 178 -9.33 -2.90 -6.74
N GLY A 179 -8.21 -2.81 -6.03
CA GLY A 179 -7.09 -3.73 -6.23
C GLY A 179 -6.24 -3.93 -4.98
N SER A 180 -5.36 -4.93 -5.02
CA SER A 180 -4.35 -5.15 -3.98
C SER A 180 -3.04 -5.64 -4.58
N VAL A 181 -1.95 -4.95 -4.28
CA VAL A 181 -0.58 -5.30 -4.71
C VAL A 181 -0.12 -6.61 -4.10
N LYS A 182 -0.69 -7.01 -2.96
CA LYS A 182 -0.28 -8.23 -2.27
C LYS A 182 -0.53 -9.49 -3.10
N SER A 183 -1.48 -9.43 -4.04
CA SER A 183 -1.67 -10.50 -5.02
C SER A 183 -0.47 -10.69 -5.94
N ASN A 184 0.29 -9.61 -6.23
CA ASN A 184 1.43 -9.64 -7.15
C ASN A 184 2.75 -9.93 -6.44
N VAL A 185 2.95 -9.34 -5.26
CA VAL A 185 4.26 -9.35 -4.58
C VAL A 185 4.24 -10.01 -3.21
N GLY A 186 3.09 -10.51 -2.75
CA GLY A 186 2.91 -10.99 -1.39
C GLY A 186 2.75 -9.87 -0.36
N HIS A 187 2.71 -10.25 0.91
CA HIS A 187 2.63 -9.36 2.06
C HIS A 187 4.04 -8.98 2.52
N LEU A 188 4.41 -7.72 2.38
CA LEU A 188 5.73 -7.17 2.71
C LEU A 188 5.82 -6.66 4.16
N GLU A 189 4.91 -7.08 5.03
CA GLU A 189 4.87 -6.65 6.44
C GLU A 189 4.87 -5.12 6.57
N SER A 190 5.83 -4.56 7.30
CA SER A 190 6.01 -3.11 7.50
C SER A 190 6.18 -2.33 6.20
N ALA A 191 6.67 -2.93 5.12
CA ALA A 191 6.78 -2.28 3.81
C ALA A 191 5.50 -2.39 2.95
N SER A 192 4.48 -3.14 3.37
CA SER A 192 3.23 -3.33 2.60
C SER A 192 2.52 -2.01 2.29
N ALA A 193 2.40 -1.12 3.28
CA ALA A 193 1.75 0.17 3.09
C ALA A 193 2.51 1.06 2.09
N GLY A 194 3.85 1.03 2.14
CA GLY A 194 4.71 1.75 1.20
C GLY A 194 4.54 1.25 -0.23
N VAL A 195 4.53 -0.07 -0.45
CA VAL A 195 4.36 -0.63 -1.80
C VAL A 195 2.95 -0.37 -2.35
N SER A 196 1.91 -0.47 -1.50
CA SER A 196 0.54 -0.08 -1.86
C SER A 196 0.47 1.39 -2.26
N LEU A 197 1.13 2.29 -1.52
CA LEU A 197 1.21 3.70 -1.87
C LEU A 197 1.90 3.93 -3.22
N ILE A 198 3.06 3.31 -3.46
CA ILE A 198 3.77 3.42 -4.75
C ILE A 198 2.92 2.92 -5.91
N LYS A 199 2.22 1.78 -5.75
CA LYS A 199 1.30 1.29 -6.78
C LYS A 199 0.18 2.28 -7.07
N ALA A 200 -0.42 2.88 -6.04
CA ALA A 200 -1.48 3.88 -6.21
C ALA A 200 -0.96 5.14 -6.93
N ILE A 201 0.23 5.63 -6.57
CA ILE A 201 0.90 6.75 -7.23
C ILE A 201 1.19 6.42 -8.71
N LEU A 202 1.69 5.23 -9.00
CA LEU A 202 1.95 4.78 -10.37
C LEU A 202 0.65 4.62 -11.17
N ALA A 203 -0.43 4.14 -10.54
CA ALA A 203 -1.73 4.03 -11.19
C ALA A 203 -2.30 5.41 -11.56
N LEU A 204 -2.14 6.39 -10.66
CA LEU A 204 -2.54 7.78 -10.87
C LEU A 204 -1.72 8.43 -12.00
N SER A 205 -0.40 8.44 -11.86
CA SER A 205 0.52 9.09 -12.82
C SER A 205 0.43 8.49 -14.22
N LYS A 206 0.21 7.18 -14.34
CA LYS A 206 0.03 6.50 -15.63
C LYS A 206 -1.42 6.45 -16.11
N SER A 207 -2.38 6.93 -15.31
CA SER A 207 -3.82 6.80 -15.55
C SER A 207 -4.23 5.38 -15.95
N LYS A 208 -3.62 4.40 -15.28
CA LYS A 208 -3.74 2.98 -15.61
C LYS A 208 -3.63 2.15 -14.35
N VAL A 209 -4.70 1.44 -14.00
CA VAL A 209 -4.68 0.55 -12.83
C VAL A 209 -4.16 -0.81 -13.26
N PRO A 210 -3.08 -1.34 -12.64
CA PRO A 210 -2.57 -2.68 -12.93
C PRO A 210 -3.49 -3.78 -12.37
N PRO A 211 -3.43 -5.00 -12.94
CA PRO A 211 -4.27 -6.09 -12.49
C PRO A 211 -3.87 -6.60 -11.10
N THR A 212 -4.88 -6.87 -10.27
CA THR A 212 -4.82 -7.75 -9.10
C THR A 212 -5.00 -9.17 -9.61
N ILE A 213 -4.03 -10.03 -9.32
CA ILE A 213 -3.96 -11.39 -9.87
C ILE A 213 -4.52 -12.42 -8.87
N ASN A 214 -4.62 -13.68 -9.29
CA ASN A 214 -5.13 -14.79 -8.48
C ASN A 214 -6.59 -14.60 -8.01
N ILE A 215 -7.42 -13.95 -8.84
CA ILE A 215 -8.86 -13.76 -8.61
C ILE A 215 -9.64 -14.68 -9.57
N ASP A 216 -9.61 -15.99 -9.32
CA ASP A 216 -10.33 -16.97 -10.14
C ASP A 216 -11.78 -17.17 -9.66
N SER A 217 -11.99 -17.09 -8.34
CA SER A 217 -13.32 -17.23 -7.70
C SER A 217 -13.50 -16.13 -6.65
N PRO A 218 -13.83 -14.89 -7.09
CA PRO A 218 -14.01 -13.75 -6.19
C PRO A 218 -15.12 -13.99 -5.17
N LEU A 219 -14.99 -13.37 -3.99
CA LEU A 219 -15.98 -13.47 -2.92
C LEU A 219 -17.36 -12.99 -3.40
N PRO A 220 -18.47 -13.62 -2.97
CA PRO A 220 -19.82 -13.15 -3.27
C PRO A 220 -20.05 -11.69 -2.89
N THR A 221 -19.45 -11.23 -1.79
CA THR A 221 -19.51 -9.82 -1.37
C THR A 221 -18.86 -8.84 -2.34
N LEU A 222 -17.99 -9.32 -3.23
CA LEU A 222 -17.39 -8.56 -4.33
C LEU A 222 -18.18 -8.73 -5.65
N THR A 223 -18.62 -9.94 -5.99
CA THR A 223 -19.33 -10.19 -7.26
C THR A 223 -20.78 -9.69 -7.26
N GLU A 224 -21.44 -9.67 -6.12
CA GLU A 224 -22.81 -9.18 -5.93
C GLU A 224 -22.86 -7.66 -5.68
N ALA A 225 -21.72 -6.98 -5.73
CA ALA A 225 -21.60 -5.55 -5.49
C ALA A 225 -21.37 -4.79 -6.82
N PRO A 226 -22.43 -4.38 -7.56
CA PRO A 226 -22.29 -3.66 -8.82
C PRO A 226 -21.57 -2.31 -8.69
N GLU A 227 -21.55 -1.74 -7.49
CA GLU A 227 -20.79 -0.54 -7.14
C GLU A 227 -19.26 -0.74 -7.07
N LEU A 228 -18.77 -1.98 -7.13
CA LEU A 228 -17.35 -2.33 -7.06
C LEU A 228 -16.89 -2.96 -8.37
N GLN A 229 -15.66 -2.67 -8.75
CA GLN A 229 -15.00 -3.29 -9.88
C GLN A 229 -13.60 -3.74 -9.48
N ALA A 230 -13.37 -5.05 -9.43
CA ALA A 230 -12.03 -5.58 -9.26
C ALA A 230 -11.15 -5.25 -10.49
N SER A 231 -9.92 -4.79 -10.26
CA SER A 231 -8.94 -4.58 -11.32
C SER A 231 -8.37 -5.93 -11.77
N THR A 232 -9.12 -6.74 -12.53
CA THR A 232 -8.67 -8.06 -13.02
C THR A 232 -7.87 -7.98 -14.32
N ALA A 233 -7.88 -6.82 -14.97
CA ALA A 233 -7.10 -6.49 -16.16
C ALA A 233 -6.57 -5.06 -16.03
N PHE A 234 -5.73 -4.65 -16.96
CA PHE A 234 -5.34 -3.26 -17.04
C PHE A 234 -6.53 -2.35 -17.35
N LEU A 235 -6.90 -1.49 -16.40
CA LEU A 235 -7.99 -0.53 -16.59
C LEU A 235 -7.43 0.83 -17.01
N HIS A 236 -7.87 1.31 -18.18
CA HIS A 236 -7.41 2.55 -18.80
C HIS A 236 -8.39 3.71 -18.58
N ARG A 237 -7.84 4.94 -18.44
CA ARG A 237 -8.38 6.32 -18.63
C ARG A 237 -9.84 6.71 -18.31
N GLY A 238 -10.84 5.83 -18.36
CA GLY A 238 -12.24 6.15 -18.05
C GLY A 238 -12.51 6.50 -16.59
N PHE A 239 -11.52 6.29 -15.69
CA PHE A 239 -11.68 6.37 -14.23
C PHE A 239 -10.98 7.57 -13.58
N PHE A 240 -10.12 8.31 -14.30
CA PHE A 240 -9.38 9.44 -13.75
C PHE A 240 -9.87 10.76 -14.39
N PRO A 241 -10.25 11.79 -13.60
CA PRO A 241 -10.68 13.06 -14.13
C PRO A 241 -9.55 13.75 -14.93
N ARG A 242 -9.92 14.43 -16.02
CA ARG A 242 -9.00 15.01 -17.04
C ARG A 242 -7.91 15.95 -16.50
N ASN A 243 -8.05 16.49 -15.30
CA ASN A 243 -7.26 17.61 -14.80
C ASN A 243 -6.08 17.20 -13.88
N VAL A 244 -5.91 15.92 -13.54
CA VAL A 244 -4.93 15.51 -12.52
C VAL A 244 -3.48 15.52 -13.02
N LEU A 245 -3.23 15.58 -14.33
CA LEU A 245 -1.91 15.38 -14.92
C LEU A 245 -1.17 16.64 -15.42
N GLN A 246 -1.69 17.85 -15.20
CA GLN A 246 -1.10 19.04 -15.85
C GLN A 246 0.26 19.50 -15.27
N ASN A 247 0.73 18.93 -14.15
CA ASN A 247 1.92 19.43 -13.44
C ASN A 247 3.16 18.50 -13.49
N PHE A 248 3.16 17.43 -14.28
CA PHE A 248 4.31 16.51 -14.34
C PHE A 248 5.41 17.03 -15.30
N ARG A 249 6.51 17.59 -14.77
CA ARG A 249 7.72 17.85 -15.58
C ARG A 249 8.37 16.52 -16.01
N LYS A 250 8.77 16.42 -17.27
CA LYS A 250 9.29 15.18 -17.87
C LYS A 250 10.71 14.85 -17.38
N PRO A 251 11.07 13.55 -17.26
CA PRO A 251 12.39 13.11 -16.78
C PRO A 251 13.57 13.58 -17.63
N GLU A 252 13.36 13.91 -18.90
CA GLU A 252 14.39 14.29 -19.87
C GLU A 252 15.16 15.58 -19.49
N GLN A 253 14.66 16.33 -18.51
CA GLN A 253 15.31 17.53 -17.98
C GLN A 253 16.27 17.25 -16.78
N LEU A 254 16.38 15.99 -16.34
CA LEU A 254 17.09 15.61 -15.10
C LEU A 254 18.58 15.23 -15.29
N ILE A 255 19.11 15.15 -16.52
CA ILE A 255 20.47 14.64 -16.76
C ILE A 255 21.57 15.71 -16.56
N ASN A 256 21.22 16.98 -16.29
CA ASN A 256 22.18 18.09 -16.18
C ASN A 256 22.19 18.79 -14.81
N ILE A 257 21.89 18.11 -13.71
CA ILE A 257 22.02 18.64 -12.35
C ILE A 257 23.01 17.80 -11.54
#